data_AF-A0A2E9MLU7-F1
#
_entry.id   AF-A0A2E9MLU7-F1
#
_cell.length_a   1.000
_cell.length_b   1.000
_cell.length_c   1.000
_cell.angle_alpha   90.00
_cell.angle_beta   90.00
_cell.angle_gamma   90.00
#
_symmetry.space_group_name_H-M   'P 1'
#
loop_
_entity.id
_entity.type
_entity.pdbx_description
1 polymer ?
#
loop_
_entity_poly.entity_id
_entity_poly.type
_entity_poly.pdbx_seq_one_letter_code
_entity_poly.pdbx_strand_id
1 'polypeptide(L)'
;MASADYLLAADPARKPGLMVGTAGCAIFLLRLFERTGDDRYLKRAQEWGHHILAGHLDTHDYLGMGQGLAGIGHLGFVLNDIAGDGSGDDLVHRTAARLIDHAESDQGRVNWRRTLSDSDITRCHWCHGGAGVGQFFARAHERSPNGQYLDMAKAAGETTYAYGDDRQNPSQCHGLAGKAELFVDLGRVTGETLWDERLAEFVDLIASYRHDTADGERWQADEPGLYSPELVCGSSGVGHFLLRLIDPQLCMPFL
;
A
#
# COMPACT_ATOMS: atom_id res chain seq x y z
N MET A 1 -11.83 -28.39 5.28
CA MET A 1 -12.29 -27.48 4.21
C MET A 1 -11.10 -26.59 3.89
N ALA A 2 -10.60 -26.58 2.65
CA ALA A 2 -9.50 -25.67 2.31
C ALA A 2 -10.00 -24.22 2.47
N SER A 3 -9.16 -23.31 2.96
CA SER A 3 -9.54 -21.91 3.21
C SER A 3 -10.13 -21.22 1.97
N ALA A 4 -9.74 -21.68 0.77
CA ALA A 4 -10.26 -21.21 -0.51
C ALA A 4 -11.73 -21.63 -0.76
N ASP A 5 -12.12 -22.86 -0.40
CA ASP A 5 -13.50 -23.34 -0.58
C ASP A 5 -14.48 -22.54 0.29
N TYR A 6 -14.02 -22.13 1.48
CA TYR A 6 -14.78 -21.24 2.35
C TYR A 6 -15.05 -19.89 1.66
N LEU A 7 -14.02 -19.25 1.09
CA LEU A 7 -14.16 -17.94 0.44
C LEU A 7 -15.05 -17.99 -0.83
N LEU A 8 -15.09 -19.13 -1.52
CA LEU A 8 -16.01 -19.33 -2.65
C LEU A 8 -17.48 -19.35 -2.22
N ALA A 9 -17.79 -19.80 -1.00
CA ALA A 9 -19.15 -19.94 -0.49
C ALA A 9 -19.58 -18.85 0.49
N ALA A 10 -18.63 -18.17 1.16
CA ALA A 10 -18.89 -17.18 2.20
C ALA A 10 -19.26 -15.82 1.60
N ASP A 11 -20.16 -15.09 2.26
CA ASP A 11 -20.46 -13.70 1.92
C ASP A 11 -19.21 -12.81 1.99
N PRO A 12 -19.19 -11.68 1.24
CA PRO A 12 -18.12 -10.68 1.37
C PRO A 12 -17.91 -10.27 2.84
N ALA A 13 -16.66 -10.01 3.21
CA ALA A 13 -16.36 -9.51 4.54
C ALA A 13 -17.04 -8.16 4.79
N ARG A 14 -17.45 -7.91 6.04
CA ARG A 14 -18.12 -6.65 6.43
C ARG A 14 -17.25 -5.40 6.18
N LYS A 15 -15.93 -5.55 6.20
CA LYS A 15 -14.99 -4.46 5.92
C LYS A 15 -14.46 -4.61 4.49
N PRO A 16 -14.32 -3.53 3.71
CA PRO A 16 -13.87 -3.64 2.33
C PRO A 16 -12.33 -3.62 2.15
N GLY A 17 -11.55 -3.30 3.19
CA GLY A 17 -10.12 -2.99 3.09
C GLY A 17 -9.18 -4.15 2.72
N LEU A 18 -7.91 -3.79 2.45
CA LEU A 18 -6.86 -4.70 1.98
C LEU A 18 -6.38 -5.67 3.07
N MET A 19 -5.87 -5.17 4.19
CA MET A 19 -5.33 -5.98 5.29
C MET A 19 -6.42 -6.70 6.08
N VAL A 20 -7.61 -6.09 6.15
CA VAL A 20 -8.76 -6.61 6.88
C VAL A 20 -10.02 -6.34 6.06
N GLY A 21 -10.35 -7.25 5.15
CA GLY A 21 -11.59 -7.12 4.40
C GLY A 21 -11.66 -7.85 3.07
N THR A 22 -12.73 -7.50 2.34
CA THR A 22 -13.13 -8.07 1.06
C THR A 22 -12.06 -7.87 0.00
N ALA A 23 -11.36 -6.72 -0.04
CA ALA A 23 -10.31 -6.49 -1.03
C ALA A 23 -9.12 -7.45 -0.87
N GLY A 24 -8.64 -7.66 0.36
CA GLY A 24 -7.57 -8.64 0.62
C GLY A 24 -7.98 -10.06 0.27
N CYS A 25 -9.22 -10.44 0.60
CA CYS A 25 -9.72 -11.77 0.27
C CYS A 25 -9.89 -11.95 -1.25
N ALA A 26 -10.31 -10.90 -1.98
CA ALA A 26 -10.40 -10.92 -3.43
C ALA A 26 -9.01 -11.04 -4.08
N ILE A 27 -8.01 -10.29 -3.59
CA ILE A 27 -6.62 -10.42 -4.06
C ILE A 27 -6.10 -11.84 -3.81
N PHE A 28 -6.36 -12.43 -2.64
CA PHE A 28 -5.99 -13.82 -2.38
C PHE A 28 -6.61 -14.80 -3.40
N LEU A 29 -7.90 -14.63 -3.74
CA LEU A 29 -8.56 -15.43 -4.77
C LEU A 29 -7.91 -15.23 -6.15
N LEU A 30 -7.55 -13.99 -6.53
CA LEU A 30 -6.86 -13.72 -7.79
C LEU A 30 -5.48 -14.39 -7.84
N ARG A 31 -4.72 -14.38 -6.74
CA ARG A 31 -3.44 -15.10 -6.64
C ARG A 31 -3.62 -16.62 -6.72
N LEU A 32 -4.72 -17.17 -6.21
CA LEU A 32 -5.06 -18.59 -6.41
C LEU A 32 -5.36 -18.89 -7.88
N PHE A 33 -6.14 -18.03 -8.54
CA PHE A 33 -6.41 -18.17 -9.97
C PHE A 33 -5.13 -18.21 -10.81
N GLU A 34 -4.18 -17.28 -10.59
CA GLU A 34 -2.88 -17.28 -11.30
C GLU A 34 -2.11 -18.60 -11.14
N ARG A 35 -2.28 -19.29 -10.00
CA ARG A 35 -1.58 -20.54 -9.68
C ARG A 35 -2.31 -21.79 -10.15
N THR A 36 -3.64 -21.78 -10.21
CA THR A 36 -4.45 -22.97 -10.47
C THR A 36 -5.14 -22.96 -11.83
N GLY A 37 -5.39 -21.78 -12.40
CA GLY A 37 -6.25 -21.60 -13.57
C GLY A 37 -7.74 -21.86 -13.32
N ASP A 38 -8.18 -21.94 -12.05
CA ASP A 38 -9.59 -22.20 -11.72
C ASP A 38 -10.42 -20.90 -11.75
N ASP A 39 -11.19 -20.71 -12.82
CA ASP A 39 -12.05 -19.55 -13.06
C ASP A 39 -13.01 -19.21 -11.93
N ARG A 40 -13.34 -20.15 -11.04
CA ARG A 40 -14.21 -19.87 -9.89
C ARG A 40 -13.59 -18.80 -8.98
N TYR A 41 -12.27 -18.80 -8.82
CA TYR A 41 -11.58 -17.81 -8.00
C TYR A 41 -11.60 -16.43 -8.65
N LEU A 42 -11.37 -16.34 -9.96
CA LEU A 42 -11.45 -15.09 -10.71
C LEU A 42 -12.86 -14.49 -10.64
N LYS A 43 -13.88 -15.28 -10.95
CA LYS A 43 -15.29 -14.85 -10.90
C LYS A 43 -15.66 -14.34 -9.51
N ARG A 44 -15.24 -15.06 -8.46
CA ARG A 44 -15.52 -14.65 -7.08
C ARG A 44 -14.83 -13.34 -6.70
N ALA A 45 -13.59 -13.14 -7.12
CA ALA A 45 -12.88 -11.88 -6.89
C ALA A 45 -13.55 -10.70 -7.62
N GLN A 46 -14.01 -10.90 -8.86
CA GLN A 46 -14.75 -9.90 -9.62
C GLN A 46 -16.08 -9.56 -8.93
N GLU A 47 -16.86 -10.55 -8.49
CA GLU A 47 -18.09 -10.34 -7.73
C GLU A 47 -17.85 -9.48 -6.48
N TRP A 48 -16.75 -9.72 -5.78
CA TRP A 48 -16.37 -8.96 -4.59
C TRP A 48 -15.89 -7.54 -4.90
N GLY A 49 -15.18 -7.34 -6.01
CA GLY A 49 -14.87 -6.01 -6.53
C GLY A 49 -16.13 -5.19 -6.79
N HIS A 50 -17.11 -5.78 -7.50
CA HIS A 50 -18.40 -5.15 -7.75
C HIS A 50 -19.17 -4.85 -6.46
N HIS A 51 -19.14 -5.76 -5.48
CA HIS A 51 -19.79 -5.55 -4.18
C HIS A 51 -19.21 -4.34 -3.42
N ILE A 52 -17.89 -4.17 -3.45
CA ILE A 52 -17.25 -2.99 -2.85
C ILE A 52 -17.68 -1.72 -3.59
N LEU A 53 -17.61 -1.75 -4.92
CA LEU A 53 -17.93 -0.62 -5.80
C LEU A 53 -19.38 -0.14 -5.65
N ALA A 54 -20.33 -1.08 -5.46
CA ALA A 54 -21.76 -0.79 -5.41
C ALA A 54 -22.24 -0.25 -4.05
N GLY A 55 -21.55 -0.60 -2.95
CA GLY A 55 -22.11 -0.34 -1.61
C GLY A 55 -21.14 0.16 -0.55
N HIS A 56 -19.83 0.10 -0.79
CA HIS A 56 -18.84 0.33 0.28
C HIS A 56 -17.87 1.45 -0.06
N LEU A 57 -17.53 1.66 -1.34
CA LEU A 57 -16.49 2.61 -1.73
C LEU A 57 -16.83 4.06 -1.33
N ASP A 58 -18.03 4.53 -1.62
CA ASP A 58 -18.41 5.94 -1.40
C ASP A 58 -18.64 6.29 0.08
N THR A 59 -18.96 5.30 0.91
CA THR A 59 -19.23 5.49 2.33
C THR A 59 -18.03 5.12 3.20
N HIS A 60 -16.94 4.62 2.61
CA HIS A 60 -15.78 4.20 3.36
C HIS A 60 -15.07 5.39 4.02
N ASP A 61 -14.70 5.19 5.28
CA ASP A 61 -14.15 6.24 6.15
C ASP A 61 -12.61 6.27 6.13
N TYR A 62 -11.96 5.13 5.94
CA TYR A 62 -10.49 5.04 5.96
C TYR A 62 -9.88 5.40 4.61
N LEU A 63 -8.76 6.13 4.59
CA LEU A 63 -8.18 6.65 3.33
C LEU A 63 -6.91 5.89 2.85
N GLY A 64 -6.03 5.49 3.78
CA GLY A 64 -4.72 4.87 3.44
C GLY A 64 -4.76 3.44 2.89
N MET A 65 -3.59 2.84 2.64
CA MET A 65 -3.48 1.53 1.96
C MET A 65 -4.01 0.36 2.80
N GLY A 66 -3.79 0.38 4.12
CA GLY A 66 -3.99 -0.82 4.95
C GLY A 66 -5.43 -1.30 4.96
N GLN A 67 -6.36 -0.43 5.35
CA GLN A 67 -7.79 -0.76 5.36
C GLN A 67 -8.64 0.31 4.68
N GLY A 68 -8.02 1.29 4.03
CA GLY A 68 -8.68 2.45 3.45
C GLY A 68 -8.88 2.36 1.94
N LEU A 69 -9.34 3.47 1.39
CA LEU A 69 -9.64 3.66 -0.03
C LEU A 69 -8.47 3.28 -0.92
N ALA A 70 -7.23 3.70 -0.61
CA ALA A 70 -6.07 3.33 -1.42
C ALA A 70 -5.88 1.81 -1.55
N GLY A 71 -6.11 1.05 -0.48
CA GLY A 71 -6.05 -0.42 -0.51
C GLY A 71 -7.19 -1.07 -1.28
N ILE A 72 -8.36 -0.44 -1.29
CA ILE A 72 -9.49 -0.87 -2.11
C ILE A 72 -9.20 -0.59 -3.59
N GLY A 73 -8.69 0.59 -3.93
CA GLY A 73 -8.26 0.92 -5.29
C GLY A 73 -7.13 0.00 -5.77
N HIS A 74 -6.28 -0.45 -4.86
CA HIS A 74 -5.24 -1.42 -5.18
C HIS A 74 -5.79 -2.76 -5.71
N LEU A 75 -6.93 -3.26 -5.19
CA LEU A 75 -7.62 -4.40 -5.80
C LEU A 75 -7.96 -4.15 -7.27
N GLY A 76 -8.34 -2.93 -7.64
CA GLY A 76 -8.61 -2.57 -9.02
C GLY A 76 -7.41 -2.81 -9.95
N PHE A 77 -6.19 -2.46 -9.50
CA PHE A 77 -4.98 -2.77 -10.25
C PHE A 77 -4.76 -4.28 -10.40
N VAL A 78 -4.94 -5.05 -9.32
CA VAL A 78 -4.74 -6.51 -9.33
C VAL A 78 -5.76 -7.20 -10.23
N LEU A 79 -7.03 -6.76 -10.23
CA LEU A 79 -8.06 -7.24 -11.14
C LEU A 79 -7.67 -6.98 -12.59
N ASN A 80 -7.23 -5.77 -12.92
CA ASN A 80 -6.82 -5.43 -14.28
C ASN A 80 -5.58 -6.23 -14.73
N ASP A 81 -4.62 -6.43 -13.83
CA ASP A 81 -3.39 -7.19 -14.11
C ASP A 81 -3.67 -8.67 -14.42
N ILE A 82 -4.66 -9.27 -13.75
CA ILE A 82 -4.92 -10.71 -13.81
C ILE A 82 -6.07 -11.06 -14.76
N ALA A 83 -7.15 -10.29 -14.75
CA ALA A 83 -8.33 -10.52 -15.58
C ALA A 83 -8.17 -9.94 -16.99
N GLY A 84 -7.50 -8.79 -17.12
CA GLY A 84 -7.29 -8.10 -18.40
C GLY A 84 -8.56 -7.58 -19.09
N ASP A 85 -9.69 -7.50 -18.37
CA ASP A 85 -11.01 -7.16 -18.91
C ASP A 85 -11.52 -5.77 -18.49
N GLY A 86 -10.70 -5.00 -17.76
CA GLY A 86 -11.06 -3.67 -17.26
C GLY A 86 -11.99 -3.67 -16.05
N SER A 87 -12.29 -4.83 -15.45
CA SER A 87 -13.18 -4.94 -14.28
C SER A 87 -12.70 -4.18 -13.03
N GLY A 88 -11.43 -3.78 -13.00
CA GLY A 88 -10.84 -2.95 -11.94
C GLY A 88 -10.87 -1.44 -12.21
N ASP A 89 -11.21 -0.99 -13.42
CA ASP A 89 -11.06 0.41 -13.83
C ASP A 89 -11.91 1.36 -12.96
N ASP A 90 -13.17 1.03 -12.73
CA ASP A 90 -14.06 1.86 -11.92
C ASP A 90 -13.59 1.94 -10.45
N LEU A 91 -13.02 0.85 -9.91
CA LEU A 91 -12.43 0.86 -8.57
C LEU A 91 -11.26 1.83 -8.50
N VAL A 92 -10.37 1.83 -9.50
CA VAL A 92 -9.23 2.76 -9.56
C VAL A 92 -9.71 4.21 -9.70
N HIS A 93 -10.53 4.51 -10.70
CA HIS A 93 -10.91 5.90 -11.01
C HIS A 93 -11.75 6.53 -9.89
N ARG A 94 -12.71 5.79 -9.31
CA ARG A 94 -13.53 6.31 -8.21
C ARG A 94 -12.75 6.43 -6.90
N THR A 95 -11.81 5.50 -6.64
CA THR A 95 -10.88 5.63 -5.51
C THR A 95 -10.03 6.90 -5.66
N ALA A 96 -9.46 7.12 -6.84
CA ALA A 96 -8.64 8.29 -7.12
C ALA A 96 -9.43 9.60 -6.93
N ALA A 97 -10.64 9.68 -7.47
CA ALA A 97 -11.52 10.84 -7.30
C ALA A 97 -11.77 11.14 -5.82
N ARG A 98 -12.14 10.13 -5.02
CA ARG A 98 -12.38 10.32 -3.59
C ARG A 98 -11.12 10.72 -2.81
N LEU A 99 -9.98 10.13 -3.14
CA LEU A 99 -8.72 10.49 -2.49
C LEU A 99 -8.31 11.93 -2.84
N ILE A 100 -8.53 12.38 -4.08
CA ILE A 100 -8.33 13.78 -4.46
C ILE A 100 -9.24 14.71 -3.65
N ASP A 101 -10.53 14.38 -3.53
CA ASP A 101 -11.51 15.19 -2.79
C ASP A 101 -11.20 15.32 -1.29
N HIS A 102 -10.45 14.36 -0.74
CA HIS A 102 -10.05 14.32 0.67
C HIS A 102 -8.56 14.60 0.89
N ALA A 103 -7.88 15.14 -0.12
CA ALA A 103 -6.53 15.66 0.05
C ALA A 103 -6.57 16.95 0.87
N GLU A 104 -5.79 17.00 1.94
CA GLU A 104 -5.78 18.12 2.89
C GLU A 104 -4.37 18.67 3.08
N SER A 105 -4.28 19.93 3.52
CA SER A 105 -3.01 20.56 3.87
C SER A 105 -2.59 20.16 5.28
N ASP A 106 -1.41 19.56 5.39
CA ASP A 106 -0.72 19.20 6.62
C ASP A 106 0.67 19.84 6.61
N GLN A 107 0.90 20.82 7.49
CA GLN A 107 2.15 21.58 7.56
C GLN A 107 2.58 22.19 6.20
N GLY A 108 1.60 22.61 5.39
CA GLY A 108 1.81 23.19 4.06
C GLY A 108 2.06 22.19 2.94
N ARG A 109 1.87 20.88 3.19
CA ARG A 109 2.01 19.80 2.20
C ARG A 109 0.74 18.96 2.13
N VAL A 110 0.59 18.13 1.09
CA VAL A 110 -0.62 17.31 0.91
C VAL A 110 -0.54 16.03 1.74
N ASN A 111 -1.57 15.76 2.53
CA ASN A 111 -1.70 14.52 3.29
C ASN A 111 -3.17 14.11 3.43
N TRP A 112 -3.41 12.95 4.03
CA TRP A 112 -4.74 12.38 4.25
C TRP A 112 -4.89 11.96 5.70
N ARG A 113 -6.09 12.19 6.25
CA ARG A 113 -6.46 11.66 7.57
C ARG A 113 -6.47 10.13 7.55
N ARG A 114 -6.39 9.53 8.73
CA ARG A 114 -6.58 8.08 8.88
C ARG A 114 -8.05 7.72 8.58
N THR A 115 -9.00 8.48 9.14
CA THR A 115 -10.43 8.44 8.82
C THR A 115 -11.01 9.83 8.54
N LEU A 116 -12.10 9.95 7.77
CA LEU A 116 -12.83 11.21 7.59
C LEU A 116 -13.37 11.76 8.91
N SER A 117 -13.65 10.87 9.85
CA SER A 117 -14.11 11.20 11.20
C SER A 117 -13.00 11.78 12.11
N ASP A 118 -11.72 11.66 11.75
CA ASP A 118 -10.63 12.19 12.58
C ASP A 118 -10.60 13.73 12.47
N SER A 119 -10.27 14.44 13.56
CA SER A 119 -10.16 15.90 13.55
C SER A 119 -8.90 16.40 12.86
N ASP A 120 -7.81 15.64 12.97
CA ASP A 120 -6.46 16.07 12.62
C ASP A 120 -5.70 14.97 11.85
N ILE A 121 -4.72 15.42 11.06
CA ILE A 121 -3.74 14.56 10.42
C ILE A 121 -2.58 14.36 11.40
N THR A 122 -2.26 13.10 11.69
CA THR A 122 -1.29 12.74 12.75
C THR A 122 -0.15 11.87 12.25
N ARG A 123 -0.12 11.54 10.95
CA ARG A 123 0.75 10.51 10.39
C ARG A 123 0.84 10.60 8.88
N CYS A 124 1.93 10.06 8.34
CA CYS A 124 2.13 9.85 6.92
C CYS A 124 2.76 8.47 6.69
N HIS A 125 1.95 7.41 6.83
CA HIS A 125 2.40 6.01 6.80
C HIS A 125 1.78 5.24 5.64
N TRP A 126 2.33 4.06 5.33
CA TRP A 126 1.77 3.18 4.29
C TRP A 126 0.32 2.78 4.62
N CYS A 127 0.07 2.29 5.84
CA CYS A 127 -1.26 1.87 6.24
C CYS A 127 -2.26 3.04 6.32
N HIS A 128 -1.81 4.21 6.75
CA HIS A 128 -2.61 5.41 7.01
C HIS A 128 -1.82 6.69 6.71
N GLY A 129 -2.24 7.43 5.68
CA GLY A 129 -1.67 8.72 5.30
C GLY A 129 -1.00 8.73 3.93
N GLY A 130 -0.20 9.76 3.69
CA GLY A 130 0.37 10.10 2.38
C GLY A 130 1.21 9.01 1.74
N ALA A 131 2.04 8.28 2.47
CA ALA A 131 2.92 7.28 1.85
C ALA A 131 2.14 6.21 1.06
N GLY A 132 1.12 5.59 1.66
CA GLY A 132 0.30 4.59 0.98
C GLY A 132 -0.62 5.16 -0.10
N VAL A 133 -1.18 6.35 0.15
CA VAL A 133 -2.01 7.03 -0.86
C VAL A 133 -1.17 7.45 -2.08
N GLY A 134 0.06 7.90 -1.86
CA GLY A 134 1.01 8.24 -2.91
C GLY A 134 1.35 7.04 -3.79
N GLN A 135 1.53 5.86 -3.21
CA GLN A 135 1.79 4.63 -3.98
C GLN A 135 0.62 4.27 -4.89
N PHE A 136 -0.61 4.42 -4.37
CA PHE A 136 -1.81 4.25 -5.17
C PHE A 136 -1.80 5.20 -6.38
N PHE A 137 -1.51 6.49 -6.18
CA PHE A 137 -1.48 7.47 -7.27
C PHE A 137 -0.32 7.25 -8.25
N ALA A 138 0.87 6.86 -7.77
CA ALA A 138 2.00 6.53 -8.64
C ALA A 138 1.65 5.36 -9.56
N ARG A 139 1.05 4.29 -9.01
CA ARG A 139 0.57 3.14 -9.80
C ARG A 139 -0.58 3.52 -10.73
N ALA A 140 -1.51 4.39 -10.29
CA ALA A 140 -2.58 4.89 -11.14
C ALA A 140 -2.03 5.64 -12.36
N HIS A 141 -1.06 6.53 -12.14
CA HIS A 141 -0.40 7.28 -13.21
C HIS A 141 0.37 6.36 -14.17
N GLU A 142 1.09 5.37 -13.64
CA GLU A 142 1.81 4.42 -14.48
C GLU A 142 0.88 3.67 -15.44
N ARG A 143 -0.28 3.22 -14.96
CA ARG A 143 -1.24 2.44 -15.75
C ARG A 143 -2.07 3.29 -16.70
N SER A 144 -2.41 4.50 -16.27
CA SER A 144 -3.16 5.47 -17.05
C SER A 144 -2.55 6.85 -16.85
N PRO A 145 -1.60 7.27 -17.72
CA PRO A 145 -0.91 8.54 -17.60
C PRO A 145 -1.87 9.72 -17.43
N ASN A 146 -1.85 10.28 -16.23
CA ASN A 146 -2.70 11.40 -15.81
C ASN A 146 -1.87 12.36 -14.95
N GLY A 147 -1.80 13.63 -15.35
CA GLY A 147 -1.02 14.66 -14.66
C GLY A 147 -1.45 14.88 -13.22
N GLN A 148 -2.76 14.85 -12.93
CA GLN A 148 -3.28 15.02 -11.58
C GLN A 148 -2.87 13.86 -10.66
N TYR A 149 -2.82 12.63 -11.17
CA TYR A 149 -2.34 11.48 -10.41
C TYR A 149 -0.85 11.61 -10.10
N LEU A 150 -0.05 12.04 -11.08
CA LEU A 150 1.37 12.29 -10.87
C LEU A 150 1.61 13.40 -9.82
N ASP A 151 0.86 14.49 -9.92
CA ASP A 151 0.95 15.62 -8.98
C ASP A 151 0.60 15.18 -7.55
N MET A 152 -0.46 14.38 -7.37
CA MET A 152 -0.81 13.81 -6.07
C MET A 152 0.26 12.86 -5.54
N ALA A 153 0.82 12.00 -6.39
CA ALA A 153 1.90 11.08 -6.00
C ALA A 153 3.14 11.85 -5.54
N LYS A 154 3.57 12.86 -6.30
CA LYS A 154 4.72 13.71 -5.96
C LYS A 154 4.48 14.49 -4.67
N ALA A 155 3.30 15.09 -4.52
CA ALA A 155 2.93 15.82 -3.30
C ALA A 155 2.92 14.91 -2.07
N ALA A 156 2.44 13.67 -2.19
CA ALA A 156 2.50 12.66 -1.14
C ALA A 156 3.95 12.26 -0.82
N GLY A 157 4.82 12.14 -1.84
CA GLY A 157 6.25 11.87 -1.66
C GLY A 157 6.97 12.97 -0.89
N GLU A 158 6.69 14.23 -1.24
CA GLU A 158 7.19 15.40 -0.52
C GLU A 158 6.79 15.40 0.97
N THR A 159 5.52 15.10 1.27
CA THR A 159 5.04 14.97 2.65
C THR A 159 5.70 13.78 3.37
N THR A 160 5.83 12.65 2.69
CA THR A 160 6.45 11.43 3.25
C THR A 160 7.89 11.68 3.66
N TYR A 161 8.66 12.36 2.80
CA TYR A 161 10.03 12.77 3.11
C TYR A 161 10.08 13.75 4.29
N ALA A 162 9.19 14.75 4.33
CA ALA A 162 9.13 15.72 5.42
C ALA A 162 8.79 15.08 6.79
N TYR A 163 7.97 14.02 6.82
CA TYR A 163 7.71 13.26 8.03
C TYR A 163 8.91 12.44 8.51
N GLY A 164 9.87 12.12 7.63
CA GLY A 164 11.10 11.42 7.99
C GLY A 164 10.87 10.14 8.80
N ASP A 165 11.62 9.99 9.90
CA ASP A 165 11.53 8.87 10.84
C ASP A 165 10.65 9.19 12.08
N ASP A 166 9.45 9.73 11.86
CA ASP A 166 8.52 10.12 12.94
C ASP A 166 8.19 9.00 13.94
N ARG A 167 8.19 7.75 13.51
CA ARG A 167 7.86 6.57 14.34
C ARG A 167 9.08 5.84 14.88
N GLN A 168 10.29 6.28 14.54
CA GLN A 168 11.56 5.73 15.00
C GLN A 168 11.64 4.20 14.85
N ASN A 169 11.30 3.70 13.66
CA ASN A 169 11.38 2.27 13.36
C ASN A 169 11.51 1.98 11.84
N PRO A 170 12.13 0.84 11.47
CA PRO A 170 12.40 0.55 10.06
C PRO A 170 11.25 -0.17 9.34
N SER A 171 10.13 -0.49 10.00
CA SER A 171 9.14 -1.48 9.53
C SER A 171 8.33 -1.08 8.29
N GLN A 172 7.58 -2.05 7.73
CA GLN A 172 6.81 -1.88 6.49
C GLN A 172 5.47 -1.14 6.69
N CYS A 173 4.76 -1.37 7.79
CA CYS A 173 3.40 -0.84 7.95
C CYS A 173 3.36 0.67 8.16
N HIS A 174 4.25 1.14 9.03
CA HIS A 174 4.29 2.51 9.53
C HIS A 174 5.70 2.92 9.99
N GLY A 175 6.71 2.32 9.37
CA GLY A 175 8.11 2.67 9.53
C GLY A 175 8.73 3.14 8.22
N LEU A 176 10.05 3.26 8.23
CA LEU A 176 10.83 3.80 7.10
C LEU A 176 10.70 2.96 5.82
N ALA A 177 10.75 1.62 5.90
CA ALA A 177 10.66 0.78 4.70
C ALA A 177 9.35 1.03 3.95
N GLY A 178 8.21 1.04 4.65
CA GLY A 178 6.90 1.31 4.05
C GLY A 178 6.78 2.68 3.39
N LYS A 179 7.46 3.69 3.94
CA LYS A 179 7.53 5.03 3.35
C LYS A 179 8.40 5.05 2.11
N ALA A 180 9.58 4.41 2.18
CA ALA A 180 10.58 4.43 1.14
C ALA A 180 10.14 3.75 -0.16
N GLU A 181 9.22 2.78 -0.06
CA GLU A 181 8.52 2.20 -1.23
C GLU A 181 7.91 3.27 -2.16
N LEU A 182 7.38 4.37 -1.62
CA LEU A 182 6.85 5.46 -2.45
C LEU A 182 7.95 6.15 -3.26
N PHE A 183 9.17 6.26 -2.73
CA PHE A 183 10.29 6.84 -3.48
C PHE A 183 10.75 5.95 -4.63
N VAL A 184 10.68 4.62 -4.45
CA VAL A 184 10.90 3.66 -5.54
C VAL A 184 9.86 3.86 -6.65
N ASP A 185 8.59 3.96 -6.28
CA ASP A 185 7.51 4.20 -7.24
C ASP A 185 7.66 5.54 -7.96
N LEU A 186 8.02 6.61 -7.23
CA LEU A 186 8.21 7.94 -7.79
C LEU A 186 9.42 8.00 -8.73
N GLY A 187 10.57 7.44 -8.34
CA GLY A 187 11.75 7.37 -9.21
C GLY A 187 11.42 6.67 -10.52
N ARG A 188 10.67 5.57 -10.46
CA ARG A 188 10.24 4.80 -11.63
C ARG A 188 9.29 5.58 -12.55
N VAL A 189 8.27 6.25 -12.02
CA VAL A 189 7.27 6.95 -12.86
C VAL A 189 7.70 8.35 -13.31
N THR A 190 8.68 8.96 -12.63
CA THR A 190 9.16 10.33 -12.95
C THR A 190 10.49 10.33 -13.69
N GLY A 191 11.38 9.38 -13.42
CA GLY A 191 12.78 9.42 -13.83
C GLY A 191 13.60 10.53 -13.15
N GLU A 192 13.10 11.16 -12.09
CA GLU A 192 13.78 12.24 -11.38
C GLU A 192 14.72 11.69 -10.30
N THR A 193 16.00 12.07 -10.36
CA THR A 193 17.04 11.61 -9.42
C THR A 193 16.78 12.01 -7.97
N LEU A 194 15.96 13.05 -7.75
CA LEU A 194 15.52 13.49 -6.42
C LEU A 194 14.93 12.33 -5.60
N TRP A 195 14.18 11.43 -6.23
CA TRP A 195 13.54 10.32 -5.52
C TRP A 195 14.54 9.22 -5.17
N ASP A 196 15.55 9.01 -6.00
CA ASP A 196 16.67 8.10 -5.72
C ASP A 196 17.53 8.62 -4.56
N GLU A 197 17.79 9.93 -4.53
CA GLU A 197 18.53 10.59 -3.43
C GLU A 197 17.80 10.41 -2.09
N ARG A 198 16.49 10.69 -2.05
CA ARG A 198 15.67 10.51 -0.84
C ARG A 198 15.54 9.05 -0.43
N LEU A 199 15.44 8.13 -1.39
CA LEU A 199 15.44 6.70 -1.14
C LEU A 199 16.74 6.28 -0.46
N ALA A 200 17.89 6.74 -0.94
CA ALA A 200 19.19 6.44 -0.35
C ALA A 200 19.27 6.92 1.11
N GLU A 201 18.81 8.13 1.41
CA GLU A 201 18.75 8.64 2.79
C GLU A 201 17.89 7.77 3.71
N PHE A 202 16.73 7.30 3.23
CA PHE A 202 15.87 6.41 4.01
C PHE A 202 16.49 5.01 4.19
N VAL A 203 17.24 4.51 3.21
CA VAL A 203 18.00 3.25 3.34
C VAL A 203 19.09 3.37 4.39
N ASP A 204 19.80 4.50 4.44
CA ASP A 204 20.81 4.77 5.47
C ASP A 204 20.17 4.85 6.87
N LEU A 205 19.01 5.51 7.00
CA LEU A 205 18.25 5.54 8.25
C LEU A 205 17.78 4.13 8.65
N ILE A 206 17.26 3.33 7.71
CA ILE A 206 16.88 1.94 7.96
C ILE A 206 18.07 1.16 8.50
N ALA A 207 19.25 1.26 7.88
CA ALA A 207 20.46 0.57 8.31
C ALA A 207 20.90 0.93 9.74
N SER A 208 20.55 2.11 10.24
CA SER A 208 20.83 2.51 11.63
C SER A 208 20.06 1.70 12.69
N TYR A 209 18.97 1.03 12.30
CA TYR A 209 18.17 0.14 13.17
C TYR A 209 18.71 -1.29 13.25
N ARG A 210 19.85 -1.56 12.59
CA ARG A 210 20.56 -2.82 12.71
C ARG A 210 21.38 -2.83 14.01
N HIS A 211 21.20 -3.89 14.79
CA HIS A 211 21.94 -4.16 16.01
C HIS A 211 22.80 -5.42 15.84
N ASP A 212 24.10 -5.27 16.01
CA ASP A 212 25.03 -6.39 16.03
C ASP A 212 24.92 -7.15 17.37
N THR A 213 24.76 -8.46 17.30
CA THR A 213 24.70 -9.35 18.47
C THR A 213 25.72 -10.48 18.34
N ALA A 214 25.99 -11.19 19.43
CA ALA A 214 26.91 -12.33 19.42
C ALA A 214 26.49 -13.45 18.43
N ASP A 215 25.19 -13.57 18.17
CA ASP A 215 24.60 -14.61 17.30
C ASP A 215 24.29 -14.11 15.88
N GLY A 216 24.68 -12.88 15.54
CA GLY A 216 24.43 -12.25 14.23
C GLY A 216 23.72 -10.91 14.34
N GLU A 217 23.10 -10.48 13.24
CA GLU A 217 22.41 -9.19 13.16
C GLU A 217 20.94 -9.32 13.61
N ARG A 218 20.45 -8.32 14.35
CA ARG A 218 19.03 -8.14 14.64
C ARG A 218 18.58 -6.78 14.16
N TRP A 219 17.31 -6.67 13.81
CA TRP A 219 16.71 -5.42 13.35
C TRP A 219 15.54 -5.09 14.25
N GLN A 220 15.45 -3.83 14.67
CA GLN A 220 14.35 -3.36 15.50
C GLN A 220 13.00 -3.57 14.79
N ALA A 221 11.99 -3.99 15.54
CA ALA A 221 10.59 -3.99 15.10
C ALA A 221 9.99 -2.56 15.18
N ASP A 222 8.67 -2.46 15.12
CA ASP A 222 7.94 -1.19 15.22
C ASP A 222 8.03 -0.50 16.58
N GLU A 223 8.21 -1.27 17.66
CA GLU A 223 8.45 -0.74 18.99
C GLU A 223 9.95 -0.72 19.34
N PRO A 224 10.50 0.42 19.81
CA PRO A 224 11.88 0.52 20.22
C PRO A 224 12.31 -0.55 21.23
N GLY A 225 13.40 -1.25 20.91
CA GLY A 225 13.93 -2.34 21.73
C GLY A 225 13.21 -3.69 21.58
N LEU A 226 12.13 -3.77 20.81
CA LEU A 226 11.50 -5.05 20.44
C LEU A 226 12.03 -5.57 19.11
N TYR A 227 11.97 -6.90 18.94
CA TYR A 227 12.44 -7.60 17.76
C TYR A 227 11.41 -8.65 17.36
N SER A 228 11.13 -8.73 16.06
CA SER A 228 10.19 -9.70 15.51
C SER A 228 10.60 -10.06 14.09
N PRO A 229 10.55 -11.34 13.69
CA PRO A 229 10.83 -11.76 12.32
C PRO A 229 9.60 -11.59 11.40
N GLU A 230 8.51 -10.99 11.86
CA GLU A 230 7.28 -10.90 11.06
C GLU A 230 7.39 -9.88 9.92
N LEU A 231 6.44 -9.90 9.00
CA LEU A 231 6.55 -9.21 7.71
C LEU A 231 6.12 -7.73 7.78
N VAL A 232 5.15 -7.40 8.63
CA VAL A 232 4.45 -6.11 8.60
C VAL A 232 5.14 -5.08 9.50
N CYS A 233 5.44 -5.46 10.74
CA CYS A 233 6.13 -4.64 11.74
C CYS A 233 7.53 -5.18 12.10
N GLY A 234 7.98 -6.28 11.48
CA GLY A 234 9.23 -6.96 11.82
C GLY A 234 10.32 -6.90 10.75
N SER A 235 11.43 -7.59 11.04
CA SER A 235 12.66 -7.57 10.24
C SER A 235 12.51 -8.21 8.85
N SER A 236 11.55 -9.13 8.66
CA SER A 236 11.35 -9.75 7.35
C SER A 236 10.80 -8.76 6.32
N GLY A 237 9.97 -7.79 6.75
CA GLY A 237 9.51 -6.70 5.88
C GLY A 237 10.67 -5.82 5.42
N VAL A 238 11.52 -5.42 6.37
CA VAL A 238 12.72 -4.62 6.10
C VAL A 238 13.66 -5.35 5.14
N GLY A 239 13.97 -6.63 5.42
CA GLY A 239 14.82 -7.44 4.56
C GLY A 239 14.23 -7.60 3.16
N HIS A 240 12.91 -7.81 3.05
CA HIS A 240 12.24 -7.91 1.77
C HIS A 240 12.29 -6.61 0.96
N PHE A 241 12.08 -5.46 1.61
CA PHE A 241 12.25 -4.15 0.96
C PHE A 241 13.67 -3.97 0.42
N LEU A 242 14.70 -4.22 1.24
CA LEU A 242 16.10 -4.09 0.82
C LEU A 242 16.46 -5.05 -0.32
N LEU A 243 15.96 -6.29 -0.30
CA LEU A 243 16.15 -7.24 -1.40
C LEU A 243 15.54 -6.73 -2.71
N ARG A 244 14.39 -6.06 -2.65
CA ARG A 244 13.74 -5.46 -3.83
C ARG A 244 14.50 -4.30 -4.46
N LEU A 245 15.31 -3.60 -3.68
CA LEU A 245 16.21 -2.57 -4.21
C LEU A 245 17.37 -3.17 -5.03
N ILE A 246 17.72 -4.42 -4.75
CA ILE A 246 18.78 -5.16 -5.45
C ILE A 246 18.20 -5.92 -6.65
N ASP A 247 17.06 -6.58 -6.46
CA ASP A 247 16.36 -7.34 -7.48
C ASP A 247 14.98 -6.72 -7.79
N PRO A 248 14.87 -5.91 -8.87
CA PRO A 248 13.63 -5.24 -9.23
C PRO A 248 12.54 -6.21 -9.75
N GLN A 249 12.85 -7.50 -9.95
CA GLN A 249 11.85 -8.51 -10.30
C GLN A 249 10.99 -8.92 -9.11
N LEU A 250 11.43 -8.64 -7.89
CA LEU A 250 10.66 -8.91 -6.69
C LEU A 250 9.57 -7.84 -6.49
N CYS A 251 8.33 -8.27 -6.29
CA CYS A 251 7.17 -7.40 -6.03
C CYS A 251 6.93 -7.21 -4.54
N MET A 252 6.36 -6.07 -4.14
CA MET A 252 5.88 -5.82 -2.77
C MET A 252 4.97 -6.98 -2.32
N PRO A 253 5.08 -7.54 -1.10
CA PRO A 253 4.31 -8.73 -0.71
C PRO A 253 2.79 -8.48 -0.66
N PHE A 254 2.41 -7.21 -0.53
CA PHE A 254 1.02 -6.77 -0.40
C PHE A 254 0.51 -6.05 -1.66
N LEU A 255 1.31 -5.94 -2.74
CA LEU A 255 0.95 -5.24 -3.99
C LEU A 255 1.09 -6.08 -5.28
#